data_AF-A0A368PPX1-F1
#
_entry.id   AF-A0A368PPX1-F1
#
_cell.length_a   1.000
_cell.length_b   1.000
_cell.length_c   1.000
_cell.angle_alpha   90.00
_cell.angle_beta   90.00
_cell.angle_gamma   90.00
#
_symmetry.space_group_name_H-M   'P 1'
#
loop_
_entity.id
_entity.type
_entity.pdbx_description
1 polymer ?
#
loop_
_entity_poly.entity_id
_entity_poly.type
_entity_poly.pdbx_seq_one_letter_code
_entity_poly.pdbx_strand_id
1 'polypeptide(L)'
;MNFRFFHYLTRQSVDLRSNNLSGAIRLLLPYKNSEYIYVGENNFSGPLPSEFVRPSVPLDVSYNPSVNGRLPNKPACQNCLIADLTNLNCLHMKECNRNNLTNPATSFAINCGGKQMHYSNPMPTMFSEDSADLGGAGFHINTTSHWVVSHVGSDPFKKSSGIVNTSDILETNMLELYKTTRTSTSSLRYYVVGLANGKYTVQLFFEEISTNHTFVWGPRKATNITQEVTVDNSILVIHLYWSGRGTCCIPYGGAYGPLVSAIKVTQSHDRKINPPQAPSSDSARQDEKRRGVIVGIAALCIAAAVISSSVVYLWLKWVSLVKRQMA
;
A
#
# COMPACT_ATOMS: atom_id res chain seq x y z
N MET A 1 3.26 -31.30 10.10
CA MET A 1 3.65 -29.88 10.20
C MET A 1 4.15 -29.44 8.83
N ASN A 2 3.43 -28.54 8.16
CA ASN A 2 3.90 -27.95 6.91
C ASN A 2 4.94 -26.90 7.25
N PHE A 3 6.21 -27.28 7.21
CA PHE A 3 7.30 -26.32 7.24
C PHE A 3 7.28 -25.53 5.93
N ARG A 4 7.14 -24.20 5.99
CA ARG A 4 7.41 -23.36 4.82
C ARG A 4 8.91 -23.06 4.80
N PHE A 5 9.69 -24.07 4.43
CA PHE A 5 11.10 -23.89 4.09
C PHE A 5 11.17 -23.13 2.77
N PHE A 6 11.46 -21.83 2.81
CA PHE A 6 12.07 -21.17 1.67
C PHE A 6 13.55 -21.55 1.69
N HIS A 7 13.92 -22.54 0.89
CA HIS A 7 15.26 -23.09 0.86
C HIS A 7 16.23 -22.12 0.16
N TYR A 8 16.60 -21.06 0.86
CA TYR A 8 17.81 -20.29 0.59
C TYR A 8 18.89 -20.67 1.62
N LEU A 9 19.17 -21.96 1.80
CA LEU A 9 20.42 -22.39 2.46
C LEU A 9 21.57 -22.30 1.45
N THR A 10 21.74 -21.15 0.81
CA THR A 10 23.04 -20.81 0.25
C THR A 10 23.89 -20.34 1.43
N ARG A 11 25.22 -20.47 1.32
CA ARG A 11 26.16 -20.00 2.36
C ARG A 11 26.02 -18.49 2.69
N GLN A 12 25.15 -17.76 1.99
CA GLN A 12 24.95 -16.32 2.05
C GLN A 12 23.73 -15.87 2.87
N SER A 13 22.65 -16.65 3.02
CA SER A 13 21.47 -16.20 3.78
C SER A 13 20.82 -17.30 4.60
N VAL A 14 20.18 -16.94 5.71
CA VAL A 14 19.29 -17.81 6.48
C VAL A 14 17.98 -17.07 6.72
N ASP A 15 16.89 -17.67 6.26
CA ASP A 15 15.54 -17.17 6.48
C ASP A 15 14.66 -18.29 7.05
N LEU A 16 14.30 -18.13 8.32
CA LEU A 16 13.50 -19.09 9.09
C LEU A 16 12.19 -18.46 9.57
N ARG A 17 11.77 -17.33 8.99
CA ARG A 17 10.63 -16.57 9.51
C ARG A 17 9.30 -17.30 9.37
N SER A 18 8.35 -16.96 10.25
CA SER A 18 6.96 -17.42 10.18
C SER A 18 6.82 -18.95 10.16
N ASN A 19 7.72 -19.67 10.85
CA ASN A 19 7.78 -21.14 10.88
C ASN A 19 7.36 -21.76 12.23
N ASN A 20 6.86 -20.95 13.17
CA ASN A 20 6.46 -21.38 14.52
C ASN A 20 7.56 -22.17 15.26
N LEU A 21 8.83 -21.85 14.98
CA LEU A 21 10.00 -22.48 15.58
C LEU A 21 10.16 -22.01 17.03
N SER A 22 10.72 -22.85 17.90
CA SER A 22 10.91 -22.51 19.32
C SER A 22 12.25 -22.99 19.85
N GLY A 23 12.57 -22.58 21.08
CA GLY A 23 13.85 -22.89 21.73
C GLY A 23 14.87 -21.77 21.60
N ALA A 24 16.13 -22.04 21.93
CA ALA A 24 17.17 -21.04 21.95
C ALA A 24 17.72 -20.69 20.56
N ILE A 25 17.89 -19.40 20.25
CA ILE A 25 18.54 -18.92 19.01
C ILE A 25 19.96 -19.47 18.86
N ARG A 26 20.62 -19.83 19.96
CA ARG A 26 21.96 -20.44 19.97
C ARG A 26 22.09 -21.67 19.05
N LEU A 27 20.99 -22.38 18.78
CA LEU A 27 20.97 -23.51 17.84
C LEU A 27 21.34 -23.11 16.41
N LEU A 28 21.21 -21.82 16.07
CA LEU A 28 21.52 -21.29 14.74
C LEU A 28 23.00 -20.89 14.58
N LEU A 29 23.85 -21.02 15.61
CA LEU A 29 25.27 -20.67 15.56
C LEU A 29 26.05 -21.20 14.34
N PRO A 30 25.75 -22.39 13.76
CA PRO A 30 26.38 -22.83 12.52
C PRO A 30 26.22 -21.85 11.35
N TYR A 31 25.15 -21.04 11.37
CA TYR A 31 24.82 -20.04 10.36
C TYR A 31 25.22 -18.61 10.75
N LYS A 32 26.00 -18.46 11.82
CA LYS A 32 26.43 -17.14 12.33
C LYS A 32 27.18 -16.29 11.31
N ASN A 33 27.67 -16.87 10.21
CA ASN A 33 28.46 -16.19 9.17
C ASN A 33 27.64 -15.81 7.93
N SER A 34 26.33 -16.08 7.90
CA SER A 34 25.47 -15.65 6.80
C SER A 34 25.47 -14.13 6.63
N GLU A 35 25.31 -13.67 5.40
CA GLU A 35 25.18 -12.25 5.02
C GLU A 35 23.83 -11.67 5.47
N TYR A 36 22.81 -12.53 5.57
CA TYR A 36 21.47 -12.18 6.04
C TYR A 36 20.98 -13.23 7.04
N ILE A 37 20.41 -12.79 8.16
CA ILE A 37 19.83 -13.68 9.17
C ILE A 37 18.45 -13.18 9.54
N TYR A 38 17.42 -13.87 9.08
CA TYR A 38 16.02 -13.54 9.35
C TYR A 38 15.36 -14.69 10.11
N VAL A 39 15.03 -14.46 11.37
CA VAL A 39 14.45 -15.46 12.28
C VAL A 39 13.22 -14.92 12.99
N GLY A 40 12.73 -13.76 12.58
CA GLY A 40 11.53 -13.15 13.13
C GLY A 40 10.26 -13.99 12.97
N GLU A 41 9.20 -13.62 13.67
CA GLU A 41 7.88 -14.28 13.61
C GLU A 41 7.94 -15.77 13.96
N ASN A 42 8.61 -16.08 15.06
CA ASN A 42 8.73 -17.42 15.62
C ASN A 42 8.47 -17.35 17.15
N ASN A 43 8.72 -18.45 17.84
CA ASN A 43 8.62 -18.56 19.29
C ASN A 43 9.99 -18.89 19.91
N PHE A 44 11.07 -18.33 19.35
CA PHE A 44 12.39 -18.47 19.94
C PHE A 44 12.45 -17.77 21.31
N SER A 45 13.37 -18.23 22.17
CA SER A 45 13.48 -17.81 23.56
C SER A 45 14.93 -17.70 24.01
N GLY A 46 15.17 -16.92 25.07
CA GLY A 46 16.49 -16.80 25.70
C GLY A 46 17.38 -15.74 25.05
N PRO A 47 18.67 -15.69 25.42
CA PRO A 47 19.56 -14.62 24.99
C PRO A 47 19.93 -14.74 23.52
N LEU A 48 19.91 -13.60 22.83
CA LEU A 48 20.48 -13.43 21.50
C LEU A 48 22.01 -13.60 21.60
N PRO A 49 22.62 -14.61 20.97
CA PRO A 49 24.06 -14.83 21.06
C PRO A 49 24.82 -13.65 20.45
N SER A 50 25.87 -13.17 21.13
CA SER A 50 26.63 -12.00 20.68
C SER A 50 27.30 -12.21 19.32
N GLU A 51 27.54 -13.47 18.94
CA GLU A 51 28.10 -13.84 17.63
C GLU A 51 27.16 -13.51 16.45
N PHE A 52 25.86 -13.35 16.70
CA PHE A 52 24.87 -12.93 15.70
C PHE A 52 24.84 -11.41 15.52
N VAL A 53 25.28 -10.67 16.53
CA VAL A 53 25.13 -9.22 16.64
C VAL A 53 26.31 -8.54 15.95
N ARG A 54 26.24 -8.44 14.61
CA ARG A 54 27.27 -7.82 13.78
C ARG A 54 26.72 -6.54 13.10
N PRO A 55 27.38 -5.37 13.21
CA PRO A 55 26.84 -4.10 12.70
C PRO A 55 26.46 -4.07 11.22
N SER A 56 27.16 -4.86 10.39
CA SER A 56 27.03 -4.85 8.93
C SER A 56 26.10 -5.93 8.37
N VAL A 57 25.43 -6.69 9.23
CA VAL A 57 24.59 -7.84 8.84
C VAL A 57 23.14 -7.50 9.12
N PRO A 58 22.26 -7.52 8.11
CA PRO A 58 20.82 -7.48 8.34
C PRO A 58 20.39 -8.66 9.22
N LEU A 59 19.90 -8.33 10.42
CA LEU A 59 19.43 -9.27 11.42
C LEU A 59 17.98 -8.92 11.78
N ASP A 60 17.08 -9.88 11.57
CA ASP A 60 15.71 -9.80 12.04
C ASP A 60 15.43 -10.89 13.07
N VAL A 61 15.18 -10.46 14.30
CA VAL A 61 14.76 -11.31 15.44
C VAL A 61 13.39 -10.88 15.97
N SER A 62 12.71 -9.95 15.28
CA SER A 62 11.43 -9.37 15.70
C SER A 62 10.34 -10.43 15.83
N TYR A 63 9.30 -10.17 16.63
CA TYR A 63 8.22 -11.15 16.83
C TYR A 63 8.70 -12.51 17.37
N ASN A 64 9.71 -12.49 18.24
CA ASN A 64 10.05 -13.60 19.11
C ASN A 64 9.90 -13.12 20.57
N PRO A 65 8.75 -13.39 21.22
CA PRO A 65 8.37 -12.70 22.46
C PRO A 65 9.27 -13.00 23.66
N SER A 66 10.02 -14.10 23.62
CA SER A 66 10.86 -14.56 24.72
C SER A 66 12.36 -14.35 24.48
N VAL A 67 12.74 -13.65 23.40
CA VAL A 67 14.15 -13.35 23.09
C VAL A 67 14.58 -12.09 23.85
N ASN A 68 15.77 -12.13 24.46
CA ASN A 68 16.36 -11.02 25.20
C ASN A 68 17.85 -10.79 24.84
N GLY A 69 18.45 -9.68 25.28
CA GLY A 69 19.77 -9.24 24.82
C GLY A 69 19.78 -7.85 24.17
N ARG A 70 20.93 -7.45 23.60
CA ARG A 70 21.16 -6.12 23.00
C ARG A 70 21.44 -6.23 21.50
N LEU A 71 20.82 -5.36 20.70
CA LEU A 71 21.14 -5.20 19.29
C LEU A 71 22.28 -4.18 19.10
N PRO A 72 23.03 -4.23 17.98
CA PRO A 72 24.10 -3.27 17.74
C PRO A 72 23.49 -1.91 17.38
N ASN A 73 23.96 -0.84 18.00
CA ASN A 73 23.57 0.52 17.61
C ASN A 73 24.06 0.79 16.17
N LYS A 74 23.15 0.94 15.20
CA LYS A 74 23.50 1.49 13.88
C LYS A 74 23.77 3.00 14.00
N PRO A 75 24.85 3.54 13.39
CA PRO A 75 25.12 4.98 13.37
C PRO A 75 24.12 5.80 12.52
N ALA A 76 23.29 5.16 11.69
CA ALA A 76 22.28 5.85 10.86
C ALA A 76 21.06 6.34 11.65
N CYS A 77 20.94 6.03 12.94
CA CYS A 77 19.91 6.61 13.80
C CYS A 77 20.57 7.34 14.96
N GLN A 78 20.95 8.60 14.71
CA GLN A 78 21.69 9.45 15.64
C GLN A 78 20.90 9.75 16.93
N ASN A 79 19.59 9.46 16.96
CA ASN A 79 18.68 9.60 18.11
C ASN A 79 17.86 8.33 18.42
N CYS A 80 18.23 7.14 17.92
CA CYS A 80 17.63 5.91 18.42
C CYS A 80 18.25 5.60 19.78
N LEU A 81 17.61 6.08 20.84
CA LEU A 81 17.88 5.68 22.22
C LEU A 81 18.00 4.14 22.26
N ILE A 82 19.20 3.66 22.58
CA ILE A 82 19.59 2.29 22.97
C ILE A 82 18.61 1.22 22.44
N ALA A 83 18.96 0.51 21.36
CA ALA A 83 18.18 -0.64 20.89
C ALA A 83 18.32 -1.84 21.84
N ASP A 84 17.80 -1.70 23.06
CA ASP A 84 17.47 -2.80 23.94
C ASP A 84 16.20 -3.48 23.38
N LEU A 85 16.06 -4.80 23.51
CA LEU A 85 14.88 -5.53 23.00
C LEU A 85 13.56 -5.06 23.64
N THR A 86 13.66 -4.29 24.74
CA THR A 86 12.57 -3.50 25.34
C THR A 86 12.04 -2.39 24.44
N ASN A 87 12.87 -1.71 23.65
CA ASN A 87 12.41 -0.76 22.62
C ASN A 87 11.82 -1.49 21.39
N LEU A 88 12.23 -2.73 21.14
CA LEU A 88 11.54 -3.63 20.21
C LEU A 88 10.16 -4.04 20.75
N ASN A 89 9.97 -4.10 22.07
CA ASN A 89 8.65 -4.24 22.70
C ASN A 89 7.78 -2.99 22.55
N CYS A 90 8.40 -1.83 22.33
CA CYS A 90 7.71 -0.65 21.83
C CYS A 90 7.29 -0.84 20.37
N LEU A 91 8.06 -1.52 19.52
CA LEU A 91 7.60 -1.98 18.18
C LEU A 91 6.48 -3.05 18.26
N HIS A 92 6.46 -3.85 19.34
CA HIS A 92 5.30 -4.69 19.71
C HIS A 92 4.14 -3.87 20.29
N MET A 93 4.30 -2.55 20.46
CA MET A 93 3.33 -1.53 20.89
C MET A 93 2.42 -1.93 22.06
N LYS A 94 2.86 -2.85 22.93
CA LYS A 94 2.13 -3.15 24.18
C LYS A 94 2.37 -2.08 25.24
N GLU A 95 3.55 -1.45 25.25
CA GLU A 95 4.03 -0.62 26.35
C GLU A 95 4.72 0.68 25.91
N CYS A 96 4.49 1.19 24.69
CA CYS A 96 4.86 2.57 24.42
C CYS A 96 3.96 3.49 25.23
N ASN A 97 4.57 4.37 26.03
CA ASN A 97 3.90 5.29 26.94
C ASN A 97 2.73 5.98 26.22
N ARG A 98 1.51 5.51 26.51
CA ARG A 98 0.24 6.03 26.00
C ARG A 98 -0.09 7.35 26.70
N ASN A 99 0.86 8.28 26.73
CA ASN A 99 0.56 9.63 27.14
C ASN A 99 -0.63 10.07 26.29
N ASN A 100 -1.76 10.36 26.94
CA ASN A 100 -3.01 10.77 26.30
C ASN A 100 -2.67 11.78 25.21
N LEU A 101 -2.68 11.36 23.94
CA LEU A 101 -2.55 12.29 22.83
C LEU A 101 -3.73 13.23 22.95
N THR A 102 -3.46 14.48 23.29
CA THR A 102 -4.48 15.50 23.54
C THR A 102 -5.29 15.82 22.28
N ASN A 103 -4.77 15.48 21.10
CA ASN A 103 -5.43 15.65 19.81
C ASN A 103 -5.20 14.41 18.93
N PRO A 104 -6.08 13.39 19.01
CA PRO A 104 -5.94 12.21 18.19
C PRO A 104 -6.19 12.53 16.70
N ALA A 105 -5.36 11.98 15.82
CA ALA A 105 -5.44 12.24 14.39
C ALA A 105 -6.61 11.48 13.74
N THR A 106 -7.32 12.17 12.85
CA THR A 106 -8.42 11.60 12.04
C THR A 106 -7.99 11.30 10.61
N SER A 107 -6.78 11.69 10.20
CA SER A 107 -6.21 11.32 8.91
C SER A 107 -4.69 11.34 8.96
N PHE A 108 -4.04 10.52 8.13
CA PHE A 108 -2.62 10.65 7.84
C PHE A 108 -2.34 10.21 6.39
N ALA A 109 -1.20 10.62 5.84
CA ALA A 109 -0.70 10.08 4.59
C ALA A 109 0.84 9.99 4.58
N ILE A 110 1.40 8.96 3.92
CA ILE A 110 2.85 8.71 3.80
C ILE A 110 3.23 8.52 2.33
N ASN A 111 4.30 9.20 1.89
CA ASN A 111 4.93 9.00 0.59
C ASN A 111 6.02 7.93 0.70
N CYS A 112 5.67 6.69 0.41
CA CYS A 112 6.49 5.51 0.73
C CYS A 112 7.77 5.48 -0.12
N GLY A 113 8.93 5.46 0.54
CA GLY A 113 10.22 5.54 -0.14
C GLY A 113 10.59 6.95 -0.64
N GLY A 114 9.75 7.96 -0.41
CA GLY A 114 9.89 9.31 -0.95
C GLY A 114 10.01 10.41 0.10
N LYS A 115 10.35 11.61 -0.34
CA LYS A 115 10.37 12.81 0.52
C LYS A 115 8.95 13.32 0.77
N GLN A 116 8.79 14.21 1.76
CA GLN A 116 7.51 14.88 1.99
C GLN A 116 7.04 15.56 0.70
N MET A 117 5.75 15.40 0.38
CA MET A 117 5.18 15.97 -0.82
C MET A 117 3.75 16.45 -0.58
N HIS A 118 3.40 17.57 -1.22
CA HIS A 118 2.03 18.03 -1.31
C HIS A 118 1.44 17.58 -2.64
N TYR A 119 0.38 16.78 -2.60
CA TYR A 119 -0.34 16.37 -3.79
C TYR A 119 -1.60 17.21 -3.92
N SER A 120 -1.72 18.00 -5.00
CA SER A 120 -2.80 18.99 -5.12
C SER A 120 -4.09 18.44 -5.72
N ASN A 121 -4.03 17.66 -6.81
CA ASN A 121 -5.22 17.18 -7.55
C ASN A 121 -4.97 15.76 -8.08
N PRO A 122 -5.97 14.86 -8.09
CA PRO A 122 -7.37 15.05 -7.69
C PRO A 122 -7.61 14.99 -6.16
N MET A 123 -6.55 14.86 -5.36
CA MET A 123 -6.67 14.58 -3.94
C MET A 123 -5.71 15.46 -3.13
N PRO A 124 -6.12 16.69 -2.75
CA PRO A 124 -5.33 17.58 -1.90
C PRO A 124 -4.91 16.86 -0.62
N THR A 125 -3.63 16.53 -0.47
CA THR A 125 -3.13 15.77 0.68
C THR A 125 -1.64 16.04 0.86
N MET A 126 -1.23 16.29 2.12
CA MET A 126 0.18 16.33 2.51
C MET A 126 0.63 14.92 2.88
N PHE A 127 1.57 14.38 2.12
CA PHE A 127 2.17 13.08 2.40
C PHE A 127 3.48 13.26 3.16
N SER A 128 3.57 12.64 4.34
CA SER A 128 4.77 12.64 5.16
C SER A 128 5.92 11.87 4.51
N GLU A 129 7.14 12.29 4.82
CA GLU A 129 8.39 11.72 4.30
C GLU A 129 8.69 10.32 4.81
N ASP A 130 8.96 9.39 3.89
CA ASP A 130 9.48 8.05 4.16
C ASP A 130 10.69 7.74 3.26
N SER A 131 11.70 8.60 3.27
CA SER A 131 12.91 8.50 2.43
C SER A 131 14.06 7.70 3.08
N ALA A 132 13.87 7.23 4.31
CA ALA A 132 14.93 6.58 5.09
C ALA A 132 15.40 5.26 4.47
N ASP A 133 16.73 5.09 4.39
CA ASP A 133 17.36 3.83 4.01
C ASP A 133 17.29 2.84 5.18
N LEU A 134 16.50 1.78 5.00
CA LEU A 134 16.32 0.73 6.01
C LEU A 134 17.24 -0.48 5.77
N GLY A 135 17.91 -0.54 4.61
CA GLY A 135 18.66 -1.70 4.14
C GLY A 135 17.83 -3.00 4.16
N GLY A 136 18.52 -4.14 4.33
CA GLY A 136 17.88 -5.47 4.36
C GLY A 136 17.07 -5.77 5.62
N ALA A 137 17.32 -5.03 6.71
CA ALA A 137 16.55 -5.09 7.95
C ALA A 137 16.75 -3.79 8.72
N GLY A 138 15.65 -3.12 9.03
CA GLY A 138 15.68 -1.84 9.72
C GLY A 138 14.31 -1.26 9.97
N PHE A 139 14.28 -0.19 10.76
CA PHE A 139 13.08 0.59 11.01
C PHE A 139 13.44 2.08 11.07
N HIS A 140 12.43 2.93 10.85
CA HIS A 140 12.53 4.37 11.00
C HIS A 140 11.33 4.90 11.76
N ILE A 141 11.56 5.83 12.67
CA ILE A 141 10.55 6.46 13.51
C ILE A 141 10.42 7.92 13.06
N ASN A 142 9.23 8.28 12.58
CA ASN A 142 8.88 9.67 12.27
C ASN A 142 8.07 10.24 13.44
N THR A 143 8.75 10.91 14.37
CA THR A 143 8.13 11.48 15.58
C THR A 143 7.17 12.63 15.27
N THR A 144 7.47 13.41 14.23
CA THR A 144 6.66 14.57 13.80
C THR A 144 5.30 14.14 13.24
N SER A 145 5.25 13.04 12.50
CA SER A 145 4.03 12.53 11.86
C SER A 145 3.42 11.34 12.58
N HIS A 146 3.94 10.96 13.75
CA HIS A 146 3.43 9.88 14.60
C HIS A 146 3.28 8.54 13.88
N TRP A 147 4.31 8.11 13.15
CA TRP A 147 4.33 6.77 12.56
C TRP A 147 5.73 6.15 12.54
N VAL A 148 5.76 4.83 12.38
CA VAL A 148 6.97 4.01 12.30
C VAL A 148 6.87 3.10 11.08
N VAL A 149 7.97 2.93 10.36
CA VAL A 149 8.11 1.89 9.33
C VAL A 149 9.14 0.87 9.78
N SER A 150 8.88 -0.40 9.53
CA SER A 150 9.86 -1.47 9.66
C SER A 150 9.90 -2.30 8.38
N HIS A 151 11.09 -2.63 7.90
CA HIS A 151 11.33 -3.39 6.68
C HIS A 151 12.28 -4.54 6.97
N VAL A 152 11.96 -5.71 6.42
CA VAL A 152 12.80 -6.91 6.41
C VAL A 152 12.75 -7.56 5.03
N GLY A 153 13.93 -7.89 4.53
CA GLY A 153 14.14 -8.52 3.23
C GLY A 153 15.14 -7.71 2.40
N SER A 154 15.90 -8.38 1.55
CA SER A 154 16.80 -7.75 0.59
C SER A 154 16.78 -8.56 -0.69
N ASP A 155 17.02 -7.90 -1.82
CA ASP A 155 17.46 -8.57 -3.04
C ASP A 155 18.80 -9.31 -2.74
N PRO A 156 18.91 -10.63 -2.98
CA PRO A 156 20.15 -11.37 -2.75
C PRO A 156 21.27 -11.01 -3.74
N PHE A 157 20.95 -10.34 -4.85
CA PHE A 157 21.91 -9.94 -5.88
C PHE A 157 22.47 -8.53 -5.65
N LYS A 158 21.79 -7.69 -4.87
CA LYS A 158 22.20 -6.30 -4.64
C LYS A 158 21.76 -5.81 -3.26
N LYS A 159 22.66 -5.11 -2.56
CA LYS A 159 22.28 -4.30 -1.39
C LYS A 159 21.30 -3.21 -1.85
N SER A 160 20.06 -3.33 -1.43
CA SER A 160 18.99 -2.37 -1.70
C SER A 160 18.61 -1.65 -0.41
N SER A 161 18.25 -0.37 -0.55
CA SER A 161 17.67 0.43 0.54
C SER A 161 16.21 0.06 0.84
N GLY A 162 15.63 -0.84 0.04
CA GLY A 162 14.20 -1.15 0.06
C GLY A 162 13.36 -0.10 -0.66
N ILE A 163 13.98 0.79 -1.45
CA ILE A 163 13.30 1.84 -2.22
C ILE A 163 13.61 1.65 -3.70
N VAL A 164 12.59 1.76 -4.54
CA VAL A 164 12.70 1.74 -6.00
C VAL A 164 12.24 3.09 -6.54
N ASN A 165 13.06 3.66 -7.42
CA ASN A 165 12.68 4.84 -8.19
C ASN A 165 12.06 4.37 -9.51
N THR A 166 10.93 4.96 -9.85
CA THR A 166 10.14 4.58 -11.01
C THR A 166 10.07 5.73 -12.00
N SER A 167 10.57 5.49 -13.21
CA SER A 167 10.58 6.45 -14.32
C SER A 167 9.40 6.29 -15.29
N ASP A 168 8.85 5.08 -15.41
CA ASP A 168 7.97 4.71 -16.53
C ASP A 168 6.66 4.03 -16.05
N ILE A 169 5.76 4.81 -15.46
CA ILE A 169 4.40 4.35 -15.10
C ILE A 169 3.44 4.82 -16.18
N LEU A 170 2.74 3.87 -16.80
CA LEU A 170 1.70 4.15 -17.79
C LEU A 170 0.34 4.22 -17.08
N GLU A 171 -0.60 4.96 -17.67
CA GLU A 171 -2.02 4.95 -17.28
C GLU A 171 -2.35 5.48 -15.87
N THR A 172 -1.68 6.54 -15.40
CA THR A 172 -2.07 7.23 -14.16
C THR A 172 -2.07 8.74 -14.28
N ASN A 173 -3.13 9.38 -13.75
CA ASN A 173 -3.18 10.84 -13.56
C ASN A 173 -2.42 11.29 -12.30
N MET A 174 -1.81 10.35 -11.56
CA MET A 174 -1.14 10.60 -10.29
C MET A 174 0.35 10.32 -10.33
N LEU A 175 1.00 10.58 -11.46
CA LEU A 175 2.39 10.20 -11.74
C LEU A 175 3.39 10.60 -10.64
N GLU A 176 3.23 11.79 -10.05
CA GLU A 176 4.06 12.28 -8.95
C GLU A 176 4.04 11.38 -7.71
N LEU A 177 2.91 10.72 -7.42
CA LEU A 177 2.74 9.86 -6.25
C LEU A 177 3.44 8.50 -6.41
N TYR A 178 3.77 8.11 -7.64
CA TYR A 178 4.32 6.80 -7.96
C TYR A 178 5.83 6.84 -8.29
N LYS A 179 6.48 8.02 -8.21
CA LYS A 179 7.91 8.17 -8.53
C LYS A 179 8.83 7.33 -7.65
N THR A 180 8.41 7.08 -6.41
CA THR A 180 9.16 6.29 -5.43
C THR A 180 8.23 5.26 -4.82
N THR A 181 8.75 4.05 -4.63
CA THR A 181 8.02 2.98 -3.96
C THR A 181 8.90 2.28 -2.95
N ARG A 182 8.31 1.87 -1.82
CA ARG A 182 8.98 1.00 -0.86
C ARG A 182 8.67 -0.45 -1.20
N THR A 183 9.71 -1.28 -1.23
CA THR A 183 9.59 -2.69 -1.52
C THR A 183 9.14 -3.45 -0.27
N SER A 184 8.33 -4.48 -0.48
CA SER A 184 8.01 -5.47 0.54
C SER A 184 8.64 -6.81 0.15
N THR A 185 9.97 -6.84 0.01
CA THR A 185 10.75 -8.04 -0.37
C THR A 185 10.64 -9.17 0.64
N SER A 186 10.09 -8.92 1.82
CA SER A 186 9.44 -9.97 2.58
C SER A 186 8.42 -9.46 3.57
N SER A 187 8.80 -8.50 4.43
CA SER A 187 7.84 -7.91 5.37
C SER A 187 8.09 -6.42 5.48
N LEU A 188 7.05 -5.64 5.19
CA LEU A 188 7.01 -4.20 5.38
C LEU A 188 5.82 -3.87 6.27
N ARG A 189 6.08 -3.17 7.38
CA ARG A 189 5.03 -2.75 8.31
C ARG A 189 5.07 -1.26 8.54
N TYR A 190 3.91 -0.64 8.48
CA TYR A 190 3.70 0.73 8.96
C TYR A 190 2.84 0.67 10.21
N TYR A 191 3.28 1.38 11.24
CA TYR A 191 2.55 1.60 12.48
C TYR A 191 2.22 3.07 12.57
N VAL A 192 0.95 3.38 12.65
CA VAL A 192 0.47 4.75 12.80
C VAL A 192 -0.12 4.85 14.18
N VAL A 193 0.37 5.78 14.98
CA VAL A 193 0.02 5.90 16.40
C VAL A 193 -0.72 7.20 16.66
N GLY A 194 -1.60 7.19 17.66
CA GLY A 194 -2.35 8.38 18.05
C GLY A 194 -3.55 8.67 17.17
N LEU A 195 -4.13 7.66 16.51
CA LEU A 195 -5.40 7.79 15.79
C LEU A 195 -6.57 7.86 16.79
N ALA A 196 -7.63 8.58 16.41
CA ALA A 196 -8.89 8.50 17.14
C ALA A 196 -9.49 7.09 16.98
N ASN A 197 -10.21 6.62 17.99
CA ASN A 197 -10.95 5.37 17.82
C ASN A 197 -12.12 5.59 16.85
N GLY A 198 -12.32 4.67 15.93
CA GLY A 198 -13.39 4.76 14.93
C GLY A 198 -13.11 3.97 13.66
N LYS A 199 -13.99 4.14 12.67
CA LYS A 199 -13.82 3.54 11.35
C LYS A 199 -12.95 4.43 10.47
N TYR A 200 -12.11 3.80 9.67
CA TYR A 200 -11.18 4.46 8.76
C TYR A 200 -11.23 3.81 7.38
N THR A 201 -11.13 4.65 6.36
CA THR A 201 -10.83 4.24 4.99
C THR A 201 -9.31 4.32 4.78
N VAL A 202 -8.69 3.19 4.45
CA VAL A 202 -7.27 3.03 4.15
C VAL A 202 -7.10 2.85 2.65
N GLN A 203 -6.38 3.77 2.01
CA GLN A 203 -6.05 3.73 0.60
C GLN A 203 -4.55 3.43 0.44
N LEU A 204 -4.25 2.34 -0.24
CA LEU A 204 -2.90 1.89 -0.57
C LEU A 204 -2.68 2.06 -2.07
N PHE A 205 -1.59 2.74 -2.44
CA PHE A 205 -1.22 3.00 -3.81
C PHE A 205 -0.06 2.07 -4.16
N PHE A 206 -0.27 1.15 -5.10
CA PHE A 206 0.69 0.13 -5.49
C PHE A 206 1.15 0.31 -6.93
N GLU A 207 2.42 0.01 -7.16
CA GLU A 207 2.96 -0.20 -8.49
C GLU A 207 3.11 -1.71 -8.75
N GLU A 208 2.62 -2.18 -9.89
CA GLU A 208 2.87 -3.56 -10.31
C GLU A 208 4.20 -3.68 -11.07
N ILE A 209 5.06 -4.61 -10.61
CA ILE A 209 6.30 -4.96 -11.31
C ILE A 209 5.98 -5.94 -12.44
N SER A 210 6.18 -5.51 -13.68
CA SER A 210 6.36 -6.42 -14.81
C SER A 210 7.83 -6.88 -14.85
N THR A 211 8.10 -8.11 -14.40
CA THR A 211 9.44 -8.70 -14.46
C THR A 211 9.74 -9.15 -15.88
N ASN A 212 10.67 -8.47 -16.52
CA ASN A 212 11.03 -8.69 -17.90
C ASN A 212 11.98 -9.90 -18.06
N HIS A 213 11.47 -11.13 -17.93
CA HIS A 213 12.11 -12.31 -18.52
C HIS A 213 11.03 -13.32 -18.94
N THR A 214 10.75 -13.30 -20.24
CA THR A 214 10.02 -14.29 -21.06
C THR A 214 8.67 -14.76 -20.52
N PHE A 215 7.59 -14.04 -20.88
CA PHE A 215 6.38 -14.54 -21.58
C PHE A 215 5.29 -13.44 -21.51
N VAL A 216 5.23 -12.62 -22.57
CA VAL A 216 4.17 -11.69 -23.02
C VAL A 216 3.66 -10.62 -22.03
N TRP A 217 3.64 -9.38 -22.53
CA TRP A 217 3.87 -8.13 -21.82
C TRP A 217 2.61 -7.36 -21.42
N GLY A 218 2.58 -6.89 -20.17
CA GLY A 218 1.74 -5.77 -19.73
C GLY A 218 2.62 -4.62 -19.19
N PRO A 219 2.17 -3.35 -19.27
CA PRO A 219 2.88 -2.19 -18.72
C PRO A 219 2.91 -2.18 -17.18
N ARG A 220 3.87 -1.46 -16.59
CA ARG A 220 3.85 -1.12 -15.15
C ARG A 220 2.59 -0.34 -14.86
N LYS A 221 1.69 -0.93 -14.07
CA LYS A 221 0.36 -0.38 -13.81
C LYS A 221 0.23 0.11 -12.38
N ALA A 222 -0.25 1.34 -12.25
CA ALA A 222 -0.69 1.90 -10.99
C ALA A 222 -2.01 1.25 -10.54
N THR A 223 -2.04 0.71 -9.33
CA THR A 223 -3.23 0.08 -8.74
C THR A 223 -3.50 0.64 -7.36
N ASN A 224 -4.74 1.01 -7.08
CA ASN A 224 -5.16 1.47 -5.76
C ASN A 224 -6.03 0.41 -5.07
N ILE A 225 -5.71 0.08 -3.83
CA ILE A 225 -6.55 -0.78 -2.99
C ILE A 225 -7.13 0.10 -1.88
N THR A 226 -8.44 0.00 -1.67
CA THR A 226 -9.13 0.69 -0.58
C THR A 226 -9.72 -0.34 0.38
N GLN A 227 -9.52 -0.16 1.67
CA GLN A 227 -10.04 -1.04 2.73
C GLN A 227 -10.65 -0.21 3.85
N GLU A 228 -11.74 -0.71 4.43
CA GLU A 228 -12.32 -0.16 5.66
C GLU A 228 -11.82 -0.94 6.87
N VAL A 229 -11.36 -0.23 7.89
CA VAL A 229 -10.83 -0.81 9.12
C VAL A 229 -11.40 -0.08 10.33
N THR A 230 -11.53 -0.78 11.46
CA THR A 230 -11.89 -0.16 12.74
C THR A 230 -10.64 -0.08 13.60
N VAL A 231 -10.35 1.10 14.13
CA VAL A 231 -9.26 1.36 15.07
C VAL A 231 -9.86 1.52 16.47
N ASP A 232 -9.42 0.71 17.43
CA ASP A 232 -9.97 0.65 18.79
C ASP A 232 -8.93 0.95 19.90
N ASN A 233 -7.65 1.00 19.54
CA ASN A 233 -6.52 1.17 20.46
C ASN A 233 -5.60 2.33 20.04
N SER A 234 -6.11 3.27 19.24
CA SER A 234 -5.37 4.39 18.66
C SER A 234 -4.18 4.03 17.78
N ILE A 235 -4.06 2.77 17.34
CA ILE A 235 -2.97 2.28 16.49
C ILE A 235 -3.56 1.59 15.26
N LEU A 236 -3.04 1.97 14.09
CA LEU A 236 -3.27 1.23 12.84
C LEU A 236 -1.97 0.57 12.40
N VAL A 237 -2.03 -0.74 12.15
CA VAL A 237 -0.91 -1.51 11.60
C VAL A 237 -1.25 -1.94 10.18
N ILE A 238 -0.41 -1.53 9.23
CA ILE A 238 -0.48 -1.96 7.83
C ILE A 238 0.69 -2.91 7.60
N HIS A 239 0.40 -4.19 7.36
CA HIS A 239 1.40 -5.22 7.12
C HIS A 239 1.31 -5.70 5.68
N LEU A 240 2.33 -5.37 4.89
CA LEU A 240 2.57 -5.92 3.58
C LEU A 240 3.54 -7.09 3.75
N TYR A 241 3.05 -8.28 3.42
CA TYR A 241 3.81 -9.51 3.54
C TYR A 241 3.94 -10.17 2.17
N TRP A 242 5.16 -10.50 1.79
CA TRP A 242 5.44 -11.29 0.61
C TRP A 242 6.06 -12.62 1.03
N SER A 243 5.27 -13.67 0.85
CA SER A 243 5.69 -15.03 1.17
C SER A 243 6.57 -15.66 0.09
N GLY A 244 6.98 -14.98 -0.98
CA GLY A 244 7.57 -15.62 -2.15
C GLY A 244 6.53 -16.39 -2.99
N ARG A 245 6.53 -16.24 -4.32
CA ARG A 245 5.58 -16.93 -5.23
C ARG A 245 6.00 -18.39 -5.51
N GLY A 246 6.25 -19.20 -4.49
CA GLY A 246 6.51 -20.65 -4.65
C GLY A 246 7.71 -21.01 -5.55
N THR A 247 8.57 -20.07 -5.91
CA THR A 247 9.81 -20.31 -6.65
C THR A 247 10.88 -20.76 -5.66
N CYS A 248 11.58 -21.86 -5.93
CA CYS A 248 12.70 -22.34 -5.09
C CYS A 248 13.83 -21.31 -4.97
N CYS A 249 13.88 -20.42 -5.94
CA CYS A 249 15.06 -19.71 -6.34
C CYS A 249 14.60 -18.37 -6.91
N ILE A 250 15.24 -17.28 -6.54
CA ILE A 250 15.10 -15.97 -7.18
C ILE A 250 16.04 -16.00 -8.39
N PRO A 251 15.51 -16.09 -9.63
CA PRO A 251 16.34 -16.40 -10.79
C PRO A 251 17.22 -15.23 -11.26
N TYR A 252 16.92 -13.99 -10.86
CA TYR A 252 17.64 -12.78 -11.27
C TYR A 252 17.51 -11.65 -10.24
N GLY A 253 18.39 -10.65 -10.33
CA GLY A 253 18.28 -9.41 -9.53
C GLY A 253 17.02 -8.63 -9.88
N GLY A 254 16.38 -8.03 -8.88
CA GLY A 254 15.13 -7.30 -9.07
C GLY A 254 14.41 -6.97 -7.77
N ALA A 255 13.39 -6.11 -7.87
CA ALA A 255 12.45 -5.90 -6.79
C ALA A 255 11.39 -7.01 -6.80
N TYR A 256 11.12 -7.57 -5.63
CA TYR A 256 10.15 -8.64 -5.45
C TYR A 256 9.15 -8.28 -4.37
N GLY A 257 7.91 -8.76 -4.54
CA GLY A 257 6.79 -8.44 -3.65
C GLY A 257 6.08 -7.13 -3.99
N PRO A 258 5.08 -6.74 -3.18
CA PRO A 258 4.35 -5.50 -3.38
C PRO A 258 5.28 -4.27 -3.36
N LEU A 259 5.06 -3.34 -4.29
CA LEU A 259 5.65 -2.01 -4.29
C LEU A 259 4.60 -1.01 -3.85
N VAL A 260 4.71 -0.51 -2.62
CA VAL A 260 3.79 0.53 -2.12
C VAL A 260 4.40 1.91 -2.37
N SER A 261 3.68 2.76 -3.09
CA SER A 261 4.10 4.13 -3.40
C SER A 261 3.60 5.12 -2.36
N ALA A 262 2.38 4.91 -1.87
CA ALA A 262 1.79 5.77 -0.87
C ALA A 262 0.74 5.07 -0.03
N ILE A 263 0.50 5.64 1.15
CA ILE A 263 -0.56 5.24 2.06
C ILE A 263 -1.34 6.50 2.43
N LYS A 264 -2.66 6.44 2.37
CA LYS A 264 -3.54 7.47 2.91
C LYS A 264 -4.62 6.84 3.77
N VAL A 265 -4.86 7.43 4.93
CA VAL A 265 -5.86 6.97 5.88
C VAL A 265 -6.71 8.15 6.31
N THR A 266 -8.02 7.97 6.26
CA THR A 266 -9.00 9.01 6.63
C THR A 266 -10.12 8.39 7.44
N GLN A 267 -10.48 9.01 8.55
CA GLN A 267 -11.56 8.56 9.41
C GLN A 267 -12.88 8.67 8.65
N SER A 268 -13.58 7.55 8.55
CA SER A 268 -14.92 7.47 7.99
C SER A 268 -15.84 8.23 8.94
N HIS A 269 -16.24 9.44 8.55
CA HIS A 269 -17.31 10.11 9.26
C HIS A 269 -18.60 9.38 8.90
N ASP A 270 -19.17 8.67 9.87
CA ASP A 270 -20.59 8.39 9.87
C ASP A 270 -21.27 9.76 9.88
N ARG A 271 -21.55 10.31 8.70
CA ARG A 271 -22.65 11.26 8.60
C ARG A 271 -23.82 10.46 9.16
N LYS A 272 -24.25 10.77 10.39
CA LYS A 272 -25.66 10.64 10.73
C LYS A 272 -26.36 11.46 9.67
N ILE A 273 -26.75 10.79 8.60
CA ILE A 273 -27.78 11.28 7.72
C ILE A 273 -28.96 11.34 8.67
N ASN A 274 -29.19 12.53 9.25
CA ASN A 274 -30.55 12.86 9.66
C ASN A 274 -31.41 12.45 8.47
N PRO A 275 -32.44 11.60 8.67
CA PRO A 275 -33.27 11.15 7.56
C PRO A 275 -33.59 12.36 6.71
N PRO A 276 -33.44 12.26 5.37
CA PRO A 276 -33.52 13.42 4.48
C PRO A 276 -34.74 14.23 4.88
N GLN A 277 -34.52 15.49 5.29
CA GLN A 277 -35.63 16.42 5.42
C GLN A 277 -36.36 16.35 4.10
N ALA A 278 -37.65 15.98 4.17
CA ALA A 278 -38.50 15.81 3.02
C ALA A 278 -38.29 17.01 2.08
N PRO A 279 -38.08 16.78 0.77
CA PRO A 279 -37.86 17.88 -0.17
C PRO A 279 -39.02 18.86 -0.03
N SER A 280 -38.69 20.14 0.15
CA SER A 280 -39.69 21.21 0.08
C SER A 280 -40.45 21.06 -1.24
N SER A 281 -41.78 21.13 -1.15
CA SER A 281 -42.74 20.87 -2.23
C SER A 281 -42.45 21.64 -3.52
N ASP A 282 -41.70 22.73 -3.44
CA ASP A 282 -41.32 23.56 -4.59
C ASP A 282 -40.20 22.95 -5.44
N SER A 283 -39.25 22.23 -4.83
CA SER A 283 -38.12 21.65 -5.57
C SER A 283 -38.52 20.41 -6.38
N ALA A 284 -39.37 19.54 -5.81
CA ALA A 284 -39.94 18.39 -6.52
C ALA A 284 -40.83 18.83 -7.71
N ARG A 285 -41.60 19.90 -7.53
CA ARG A 285 -42.49 20.44 -8.57
C ARG A 285 -41.71 21.08 -9.73
N GLN A 286 -40.53 21.65 -9.46
CA GLN A 286 -39.67 22.21 -10.51
C GLN A 286 -39.02 21.12 -11.37
N ASP A 287 -38.62 20.00 -10.75
CA ASP A 287 -37.93 18.91 -11.44
C ASP A 287 -38.89 18.08 -12.33
N GLU A 288 -40.14 17.88 -11.89
CA GLU A 288 -41.19 17.29 -12.73
C GLU A 288 -41.51 18.17 -13.95
N LYS A 289 -41.61 19.49 -13.75
CA LYS A 289 -41.86 20.43 -14.85
C LYS A 289 -40.71 20.43 -15.85
N ARG A 290 -39.47 20.32 -15.39
CA ARG A 290 -38.26 20.28 -16.24
C ARG A 290 -38.15 18.96 -17.02
N ARG A 291 -38.49 17.83 -16.39
CA ARG A 291 -38.59 16.52 -17.07
C ARG A 291 -39.67 16.51 -18.15
N GLY A 292 -40.85 17.08 -17.88
CA GLY A 292 -41.94 17.18 -18.85
C GLY A 292 -41.57 17.98 -20.12
N VAL A 293 -40.82 19.08 -19.95
CA VAL A 293 -40.34 19.89 -21.09
C VAL A 293 -39.33 19.12 -21.94
N ILE A 294 -38.40 18.39 -21.33
CA ILE A 294 -37.38 17.61 -22.06
C ILE A 294 -38.03 16.49 -22.88
N VAL A 295 -38.99 15.77 -22.29
CA VAL A 295 -39.72 14.70 -23.00
C VAL A 295 -40.56 15.27 -24.15
N GLY A 296 -41.20 16.43 -23.95
CA GLY A 296 -41.96 17.12 -25.00
C GLY A 296 -41.10 17.52 -26.20
N ILE A 297 -39.92 18.09 -25.97
CA ILE A 297 -38.99 18.49 -27.04
C ILE A 297 -38.50 17.26 -27.82
N ALA A 298 -38.13 16.18 -27.13
CA ALA A 298 -37.68 14.95 -27.77
C ALA A 298 -38.76 14.34 -28.69
N ALA A 299 -40.01 14.29 -28.24
CA ALA A 299 -41.13 13.78 -29.05
C ALA A 299 -41.37 14.64 -30.30
N LEU A 300 -41.23 15.96 -30.20
CA LEU A 300 -41.43 16.91 -31.30
C LEU A 300 -40.33 16.77 -32.38
N CYS A 301 -39.07 16.57 -31.96
CA CYS A 301 -37.97 16.29 -32.88
C CYS A 301 -38.14 14.97 -33.63
N ILE A 302 -38.62 13.91 -32.94
CA ILE A 302 -38.87 12.61 -33.58
C ILE A 302 -40.00 12.72 -34.60
N ALA A 303 -41.11 13.39 -34.26
CA ALA A 303 -42.22 13.60 -35.19
C ALA A 303 -41.79 14.39 -36.45
N ALA A 304 -40.99 15.45 -36.28
CA ALA A 304 -40.47 16.24 -37.39
C ALA A 304 -39.58 15.41 -38.33
N ALA A 305 -38.73 14.52 -37.78
CA ALA A 305 -37.88 13.63 -38.57
C ALA A 305 -38.67 12.60 -39.40
N VAL A 306 -39.77 12.06 -38.84
CA VAL A 306 -40.64 11.12 -39.56
C VAL A 306 -41.39 11.81 -40.69
N ILE A 307 -41.88 13.02 -40.46
CA ILE A 307 -42.58 13.80 -41.49
C ILE A 307 -41.62 14.19 -42.62
N SER A 308 -40.43 14.68 -42.29
CA SER A 308 -39.44 15.06 -43.31
C SER A 308 -39.01 13.86 -44.17
N SER A 309 -38.77 12.70 -43.53
CA SER A 309 -38.46 11.45 -44.24
C SER A 309 -39.61 11.02 -45.17
N SER A 310 -40.86 11.14 -44.72
CA SER A 310 -42.04 10.78 -45.51
C SER A 310 -42.21 11.68 -46.74
N VAL A 311 -41.99 12.99 -46.60
CA VAL A 311 -42.05 13.95 -47.70
C VAL A 311 -40.95 13.67 -48.73
N VAL A 312 -39.72 13.40 -48.27
CA VAL A 312 -38.61 13.04 -49.17
C VAL A 312 -38.90 11.75 -49.91
N TYR A 313 -39.44 10.73 -49.23
CA TYR A 313 -39.83 9.47 -49.85
C TYR A 313 -40.90 9.67 -50.94
N LEU A 314 -41.96 10.44 -50.64
CA LEU A 314 -43.02 10.72 -51.61
C LEU A 314 -42.50 11.53 -52.81
N TRP A 315 -41.60 12.49 -52.58
CA TRP A 315 -40.96 13.25 -53.65
C TRP A 315 -40.12 12.36 -54.56
N LEU A 316 -39.27 11.49 -53.98
CA LEU A 316 -38.47 10.52 -54.75
C LEU A 316 -39.36 9.56 -55.54
N LYS A 317 -40.45 9.08 -54.94
CA LYS A 317 -41.41 8.20 -55.61
C LYS A 317 -42.11 8.92 -56.76
N TRP A 318 -42.55 10.17 -56.57
CA TRP A 318 -43.15 10.97 -57.63
C TRP A 318 -42.19 11.22 -58.80
N VAL A 319 -40.94 11.59 -58.51
CA VAL A 319 -39.88 11.76 -59.54
C VAL A 319 -39.68 10.45 -60.31
N SER A 320 -39.71 9.29 -59.65
CA SER A 320 -39.57 7.99 -60.32
C SER A 320 -40.74 7.64 -61.23
N LEU A 321 -41.97 8.04 -60.87
CA LEU A 321 -43.17 7.79 -61.66
C LEU A 321 -43.24 8.71 -62.88
N VAL A 322 -42.89 9.99 -62.72
CA VAL A 322 -42.84 10.96 -63.81
C VAL A 322 -41.77 10.56 -64.85
N LYS A 323 -40.59 10.10 -64.41
CA LYS A 323 -39.56 9.58 -65.32
C LYS A 323 -39.99 8.33 -66.10
N ARG A 324 -40.90 7.51 -65.55
CA ARG A 324 -41.45 6.33 -66.24
C ARG A 324 -42.54 6.64 -67.27
N GLN A 325 -43.18 7.80 -67.20
CA GLN A 325 -44.18 8.22 -68.20
C GLN A 325 -43.57 8.97 -69.40
N MET A 326 -42.30 9.36 -69.32
CA MET A 326 -41.57 10.07 -70.39
C MET A 326 -40.54 9.20 -71.12
N ALA A 327 -40.55 7.88 -70.89
CA ALA A 327 -39.73 6.88 -71.58
C ALA A 327 -40.64 5.87 -72.27
#